data_AF-A0A2D8S3W1-F1
#
_entry.id   AF-A0A2D8S3W1-F1
#
_cell.length_a   1.000
_cell.length_b   1.000
_cell.length_c   1.000
_cell.angle_alpha   90.00
_cell.angle_beta   90.00
_cell.angle_gamma   90.00
#
_symmetry.space_group_name_H-M   'P 1'
#
loop_
_entity.id
_entity.type
_entity.pdbx_description
1 polymer ?
#
loop_
_entity_poly.entity_id
_entity_poly.type
_entity_poly.pdbx_seq_one_letter_code
_entity_poly.pdbx_strand_id
1 'polypeptide(L)'
;MIEKIEQRLSENIECIHLEVIDESPNHGGYNGSVSHLKIIIVSDQFIDQSLINRHKLVYKAMGDFVGKIHAISIVSKTSNQWEESSEYPNSPECAK
;
A
#
# COMPACT_ATOMS: atom_id res chain seq x y z
N MET A 1 -4.31 8.49 -11.14
CA MET A 1 -3.35 8.73 -10.02
C MET A 1 -2.85 7.41 -9.48
N ILE A 2 -3.75 6.50 -9.16
CA ILE A 2 -3.50 5.11 -8.78
C ILE A 2 -2.50 4.41 -9.71
N GLU A 3 -2.76 4.42 -11.03
CA GLU A 3 -1.86 3.81 -12.02
C GLU A 3 -0.42 4.33 -11.96
N LYS A 4 -0.23 5.62 -11.64
CA LYS A 4 1.12 6.21 -11.49
C LYS A 4 1.81 5.75 -10.22
N ILE A 5 1.05 5.50 -9.16
CA ILE A 5 1.55 4.95 -7.90
C ILE A 5 1.93 3.48 -8.11
N GLU A 6 1.07 2.71 -8.78
CA GLU A 6 1.33 1.32 -9.14
C GLU A 6 2.61 1.19 -9.97
N GLN A 7 2.73 1.97 -11.04
CA GLN A 7 3.93 1.99 -11.86
C GLN A 7 5.18 2.36 -11.05
N ARG A 8 5.09 3.39 -10.19
CA ARG A 8 6.24 3.80 -9.38
C ARG A 8 6.67 2.70 -8.41
N LEU A 9 5.70 2.03 -7.78
CA LEU A 9 5.97 0.94 -6.85
C LEU A 9 6.61 -0.25 -7.58
N SER A 10 6.09 -0.66 -8.73
CA SER A 10 6.64 -1.77 -9.51
C SER A 10 8.03 -1.48 -10.11
N GLU A 11 8.34 -0.22 -10.41
CA GLU A 11 9.69 0.20 -10.86
C GLU A 11 10.74 0.18 -9.75
N ASN A 12 10.35 0.34 -8.48
CA ASN A 12 11.27 0.49 -7.35
C ASN A 12 11.32 -0.74 -6.43
N ILE A 13 10.31 -1.60 -6.49
CA ILE A 13 10.20 -2.82 -5.69
C ILE A 13 9.88 -3.96 -6.65
N GLU A 14 10.70 -5.01 -6.60
CA GLU A 14 10.41 -6.26 -7.31
C GLU A 14 9.28 -6.99 -6.58
N CYS A 15 8.04 -6.65 -6.94
CA CYS A 15 6.84 -7.23 -6.37
C CYS A 15 6.31 -8.37 -7.23
N ILE A 16 5.93 -9.46 -6.59
CA ILE A 16 5.26 -10.62 -7.17
C ILE A 16 3.78 -10.31 -7.39
N HIS A 17 3.20 -9.53 -6.48
CA HIS A 17 1.83 -9.05 -6.56
C HIS A 17 1.77 -7.62 -6.02
N LEU A 18 1.02 -6.77 -6.71
CA LEU A 18 0.81 -5.38 -6.37
C LEU A 18 -0.63 -5.02 -6.68
N GLU A 19 -1.31 -4.46 -5.69
CA GLU A 19 -2.67 -3.95 -5.83
C GLU A 19 -2.78 -2.64 -5.06
N VAL A 20 -3.31 -1.60 -5.73
CA VAL A 20 -3.48 -0.28 -5.14
C VAL A 20 -4.95 0.11 -5.22
N ILE A 21 -5.58 0.25 -4.06
CA ILE A 21 -7.03 0.46 -3.91
C ILE A 21 -7.27 1.87 -3.38
N ASP A 22 -8.14 2.61 -4.06
CA ASP A 22 -8.66 3.88 -3.57
C ASP A 22 -9.79 3.65 -2.58
N GLU A 23 -9.55 3.89 -1.30
CA GLU A 23 -10.55 3.76 -0.22
C GLU A 23 -11.21 5.10 0.11
N SER A 24 -10.85 6.18 -0.58
CA SER A 24 -11.39 7.52 -0.35
C SER A 24 -12.92 7.62 -0.42
N PRO A 25 -13.64 6.89 -1.31
CA PRO A 25 -15.11 6.93 -1.36
C PRO A 25 -15.78 6.41 -0.08
N ASN A 26 -15.09 5.59 0.71
CA ASN A 26 -15.63 4.98 1.94
C ASN A 26 -15.49 5.91 3.16
N HIS A 27 -14.86 7.08 2.99
CA HIS A 27 -14.63 8.05 4.06
C HIS A 27 -15.40 9.35 3.77
N GLY A 28 -16.19 9.80 4.74
CA GLY A 28 -17.05 10.98 4.59
C GLY A 28 -16.26 12.23 4.18
N GLY A 29 -16.78 12.98 3.21
CA GLY A 29 -16.10 14.17 2.66
C GLY A 29 -15.37 13.95 1.33
N TYR A 30 -15.62 12.83 0.63
CA TYR A 30 -15.11 12.60 -0.72
C TYR A 30 -15.50 13.74 -1.67
N ASN A 31 -14.48 14.49 -2.11
CA ASN A 31 -14.62 15.59 -3.06
C ASN A 31 -14.07 15.24 -4.47
N GLY A 32 -13.85 13.95 -4.74
CA GLY A 32 -13.20 13.47 -5.97
C GLY A 32 -11.67 13.33 -5.87
N SER A 33 -11.06 13.61 -4.71
CA SER A 33 -9.61 13.46 -4.50
C SER A 33 -9.26 12.17 -3.76
N VAL A 34 -8.17 11.52 -4.17
CA VAL A 34 -7.60 10.37 -3.47
C VAL A 34 -6.99 10.85 -2.15
N SER A 35 -7.63 10.49 -1.04
CA SER A 35 -7.27 10.86 0.32
C SER A 35 -6.84 9.65 1.15
N HIS A 36 -7.50 8.50 0.95
CA HIS A 36 -7.19 7.24 1.63
C HIS A 36 -6.79 6.19 0.61
N LEU A 37 -5.62 5.61 0.80
CA LEU A 37 -5.06 4.64 -0.13
C LEU A 37 -4.69 3.35 0.60
N LYS A 38 -5.08 2.20 0.04
CA LYS A 38 -4.59 0.91 0.48
C LYS A 38 -3.66 0.33 -0.57
N ILE A 39 -2.50 -0.14 -0.12
CA ILE A 39 -1.48 -0.76 -0.96
C ILE A 39 -1.25 -2.17 -0.44
N ILE A 40 -1.51 -3.17 -1.29
CA ILE A 40 -1.17 -4.56 -1.04
C ILE A 40 0.04 -4.86 -1.91
N ILE A 41 1.14 -5.23 -1.28
CA ILE A 41 2.39 -5.51 -1.97
C ILE A 41 3.01 -6.81 -1.44
N VAL A 42 3.33 -7.70 -2.38
CA VAL A 42 3.98 -8.98 -2.11
C VAL A 42 5.36 -8.95 -2.73
N SER A 43 6.41 -9.13 -1.91
CA SER A 43 7.79 -9.14 -2.38
C SER A 43 8.70 -9.89 -1.41
N ASP A 44 9.69 -10.59 -1.96
CA ASP A 44 10.73 -11.26 -1.17
C ASP A 44 11.72 -10.28 -0.54
N GLN A 45 11.73 -9.01 -0.97
CA GLN A 45 12.48 -7.95 -0.29
C GLN A 45 12.01 -7.71 1.15
N PHE A 46 10.84 -8.23 1.53
CA PHE A 46 10.31 -8.14 2.89
C PHE A 46 10.74 -9.30 3.79
N ILE A 47 11.45 -10.30 3.27
CA ILE A 47 12.03 -11.39 4.07
C ILE A 47 13.01 -10.78 5.09
N ASP A 48 12.92 -11.24 6.34
CA ASP A 48 13.70 -10.74 7.48
C ASP A 48 13.55 -9.23 7.79
N GLN A 49 12.62 -8.53 7.14
CA GLN A 49 12.32 -7.12 7.43
C GLN A 49 11.21 -6.98 8.47
N SER A 50 11.42 -6.11 9.45
CA SER A 50 10.37 -5.67 10.37
C SER A 50 9.27 -4.90 9.64
N LEU A 51 8.05 -4.90 10.17
CA LEU A 51 6.92 -4.19 9.59
C LEU A 51 7.23 -2.70 9.31
N ILE A 52 7.92 -2.04 10.24
CA ILE A 52 8.34 -0.65 10.10
C ILE A 52 9.30 -0.47 8.91
N ASN A 53 10.25 -1.38 8.73
CA ASN A 53 11.17 -1.32 7.59
C ASN A 53 10.45 -1.58 6.27
N ARG A 54 9.50 -2.52 6.24
CA ARG A 54 8.66 -2.76 5.05
C ARG A 54 7.89 -1.50 4.67
N HIS A 55 7.24 -0.83 5.63
CA HIS A 55 6.55 0.44 5.38
C HIS A 55 7.50 1.52 4.87
N LYS A 56 8.70 1.66 5.46
CA LYS A 56 9.71 2.61 4.98
C LYS A 56 10.13 2.34 3.53
N LEU A 57 10.28 1.08 3.13
CA LEU A 57 10.60 0.71 1.74
C LEU A 57 9.48 1.14 0.79
N VAL A 58 8.23 0.84 1.13
CA VAL A 58 7.07 1.24 0.33
C VAL A 58 6.96 2.76 0.23
N TYR A 59 7.08 3.49 1.35
CA TYR A 59 7.07 4.95 1.33
C TYR A 59 8.21 5.56 0.50
N LYS A 60 9.41 4.98 0.59
CA LYS A 60 10.56 5.41 -0.22
C LYS A 60 10.28 5.19 -1.71
N ALA A 61 9.69 4.05 -2.08
CA ALA A 61 9.31 3.75 -3.45
C ALA A 61 8.22 4.71 -3.96
N MET A 62 7.21 5.04 -3.15
CA MET A 62 6.17 6.01 -3.51
C MET A 62 6.70 7.44 -3.70
N GLY A 63 7.77 7.82 -2.99
CA GLY A 63 8.39 9.13 -3.14
C GLY A 63 7.44 10.30 -2.84
N ASP A 64 7.25 11.19 -3.82
CA ASP A 64 6.46 12.41 -3.66
C ASP A 64 4.94 12.17 -3.52
N PHE A 65 4.46 10.97 -3.84
CA PHE A 65 3.05 10.61 -3.67
C PHE A 65 2.64 10.51 -2.20
N VAL A 66 3.57 10.18 -1.30
CA VAL A 66 3.28 10.02 0.14
C VAL A 66 2.73 11.32 0.74
N GLY A 67 3.27 12.48 0.35
CA GLY A 67 2.81 13.77 0.86
C GLY A 67 1.49 14.28 0.27
N LYS A 68 0.94 13.59 -0.75
CA LYS A 68 -0.31 13.97 -1.42
C LYS A 68 -1.53 13.21 -0.89
N ILE A 69 -1.30 12.15 -0.11
CA ILE A 69 -2.34 11.24 0.40
C ILE A 69 -2.42 11.45 1.91
N HIS A 70 -3.64 11.54 2.43
CA HIS A 70 -3.86 11.81 3.86
C HIS A 70 -3.55 10.58 4.72
N ALA A 71 -4.02 9.41 4.29
CA ALA A 71 -3.81 8.15 4.99
C ALA A 71 -3.45 7.04 4.01
N ILE A 72 -2.41 6.27 4.34
CA ILE A 72 -1.94 5.14 3.54
C ILE A 72 -1.93 3.90 4.43
N SER A 73 -2.72 2.90 4.04
CA SER A 73 -2.75 1.56 4.62
C SER A 73 -1.85 0.65 3.79
N ILE A 74 -0.85 0.02 4.42
CA ILE A 74 0.12 -0.83 3.72
C ILE A 74 -0.01 -2.26 4.23
N VAL A 75 -0.24 -3.19 3.31
CA VAL A 75 -0.17 -4.63 3.55
C VAL A 75 1.05 -5.16 2.80
N SER A 76 2.12 -5.44 3.54
CA SER A 76 3.38 -5.95 3.00
C SER A 76 3.61 -7.41 3.38
N LYS A 77 3.57 -8.31 2.40
CA LYS A 77 3.75 -9.77 2.58
C LYS A 77 4.91 -10.32 1.76
N THR A 78 5.54 -11.38 2.24
CA THR A 78 6.48 -12.17 1.43
C THR A 78 5.74 -13.15 0.52
N SER A 79 6.42 -13.73 -0.48
CA SER A 79 5.86 -14.80 -1.32
C SER A 79 5.23 -15.92 -0.49
N ASN A 80 6.00 -16.50 0.44
CA ASN A 80 5.53 -17.57 1.34
C ASN A 80 4.29 -17.15 2.13
N GLN A 81 4.28 -15.93 2.69
CA GLN A 81 3.11 -15.43 3.44
C GLN A 81 1.87 -15.25 2.56
N TRP A 82 2.06 -14.96 1.27
CA TRP A 82 0.97 -14.83 0.30
C TRP A 82 0.44 -16.19 -0.16
N GLU A 83 1.32 -17.18 -0.33
CA GLU A 83 0.95 -18.56 -0.64
C GLU A 83 0.22 -19.23 0.52
N GLU A 84 0.63 -18.98 1.76
CA GLU A 84 -0.04 -19.49 2.96
C GLU A 84 -1.42 -18.87 3.18
N SER A 85 -1.58 -17.57 2.88
CA SER A 85 -2.87 -16.90 2.89
C SER A 85 -2.83 -15.61 2.08
N SER A 86 -3.69 -15.52 1.07
CA SER A 86 -3.91 -14.29 0.32
C SER A 86 -4.82 -13.28 1.05
N GLU A 87 -5.35 -13.63 2.23
CA GLU A 87 -6.26 -12.76 2.98
C GLU A 87 -5.51 -11.61 3.65
N TYR A 88 -6.03 -10.40 3.54
CA TYR A 88 -5.47 -9.22 4.18
C TYR A 88 -6.53 -8.51 5.03
N PRO A 89 -6.14 -7.91 6.17
CA PRO A 89 -7.09 -7.24 7.04
C PRO A 89 -7.77 -6.09 6.30
N ASN A 90 -9.04 -5.86 6.62
CA ASN A 90 -9.74 -4.65 6.21
C ASN A 90 -9.03 -3.43 6.80
N SER A 91 -9.07 -2.31 6.09
CA SER A 91 -8.52 -1.07 6.61
C SER A 91 -9.29 -0.63 7.86
N PRO A 92 -8.62 -0.08 8.88
CA PRO A 92 -9.28 0.37 10.09
C PRO A 92 -10.32 1.45 9.78
N GLU A 93 -11.44 1.44 10.50
CA GLU A 93 -12.43 2.52 10.41
C GLU A 93 -11.79 3.85 10.84
N CYS A 94 -12.12 4.91 10.11
CA CYS A 94 -11.57 6.24 10.40
C CYS A 94 -12.01 6.68 11.80
N ALA A 95 -11.04 7.04 12.65
CA ALA A 95 -11.33 7.65 13.94
C ALA A 95 -11.93 9.04 13.69
N LYS A 96 -13.19 9.22 14.08
CA LYS A 96 -13.89 10.52 14.03
C LYS A 96 -13.26 11.55 14.97
#